data_AF-A0A961L6X7-F1
#
_entry.id   AF-A0A961L6X7-F1
#
_cell.length_a   1.000
_cell.length_b   1.000
_cell.length_c   1.000
_cell.angle_alpha   90.00
_cell.angle_beta   90.00
_cell.angle_gamma   90.00
#
_symmetry.space_group_name_H-M   'P 1'
#
loop_
_entity.id
_entity.type
_entity.pdbx_description
1 polymer ?
#
loop_
_entity_poly.entity_id
_entity_poly.type
_entity_poly.pdbx_seq_one_letter_code
_entity_poly.pdbx_strand_id
1 'polypeptide(L)'
;MGQKINPIGFRLGINRTWDSRWYANTGEYGQLLHEDIKIREYLKKELKQAAVSKIVIERPHKKCRITIHAARPGLIIGKKGADIEKLRRKLTEMTKSETHLNIVEVRKPEIDATLVAQSIAQQLERR
;
A
#
# COMPACT_ATOMS: atom_id res chain seq x y z
N MET A 1 -29.62 -12.84 7.16
CA MET A 1 -28.56 -11.84 6.88
C MET A 1 -28.22 -11.92 5.40
N GLY A 2 -28.49 -10.86 4.63
CA GLY A 2 -28.25 -10.85 3.18
C GLY A 2 -26.80 -10.57 2.79
N GLN A 3 -26.39 -11.05 1.61
CA GLN A 3 -25.08 -10.74 1.04
C GLN A 3 -25.07 -9.26 0.59
N LYS A 4 -24.12 -8.47 1.10
CA LYS A 4 -23.91 -7.07 0.70
C LYS A 4 -22.73 -6.99 -0.26
N ILE A 5 -22.87 -6.20 -1.33
CA ILE A 5 -21.81 -5.97 -2.30
C ILE A 5 -20.66 -5.14 -1.71
N ASN A 6 -19.42 -5.38 -2.17
CA ASN A 6 -18.28 -4.57 -1.76
C ASN A 6 -18.40 -3.13 -2.33
N PRO A 7 -18.52 -2.10 -1.47
CA PRO A 7 -18.70 -0.72 -1.92
C PRO A 7 -17.48 -0.13 -2.63
N ILE A 8 -16.28 -0.69 -2.42
CA ILE A 8 -15.06 -0.26 -3.09
C ILE A 8 -15.09 -0.72 -4.55
N GLY A 9 -15.38 -2.00 -4.77
CA GLY A 9 -15.48 -2.58 -6.11
C GLY A 9 -16.64 -1.99 -6.91
N PHE A 10 -17.78 -1.78 -6.27
CA PHE A 10 -18.97 -1.23 -6.92
C PHE A 10 -18.78 0.21 -7.47
N ARG A 11 -17.88 1.00 -6.86
CA ARG A 11 -17.64 2.40 -7.25
C ARG A 11 -16.37 2.61 -8.07
N LEU A 12 -15.71 1.52 -8.47
CA LEU A 12 -14.47 1.55 -9.21
C LEU A 12 -14.74 2.03 -10.66
N GLY A 13 -13.98 3.03 -11.10
CA GLY A 13 -14.17 3.67 -12.41
C GLY A 13 -15.21 4.80 -12.46
N ILE A 14 -15.97 5.00 -11.38
CA ILE A 14 -16.96 6.09 -11.26
C ILE A 14 -16.41 7.17 -10.31
N ASN A 15 -16.44 6.88 -9.00
CA ASN A 15 -16.01 7.80 -7.94
C ASN A 15 -14.71 7.37 -7.27
N ARG A 16 -14.21 6.15 -7.55
CA ARG A 16 -12.97 5.63 -6.96
C ARG A 16 -12.06 5.03 -8.03
N THR A 17 -10.77 5.30 -7.88
CA THR A 17 -9.72 4.81 -8.80
C THR A 17 -9.08 3.52 -8.29
N TRP A 18 -8.47 2.76 -9.19
CA TRP A 18 -7.61 1.61 -8.87
C TRP A 18 -6.44 1.96 -7.95
N ASP A 19 -6.06 0.95 -7.15
CA ASP A 19 -4.90 0.97 -6.27
C ASP A 19 -3.64 0.44 -6.95
N SER A 20 -3.76 -0.34 -8.04
CA SER A 20 -2.65 -0.65 -8.95
C SER A 20 -3.01 -0.04 -10.30
N ARG A 21 -2.18 0.88 -10.80
CA ARG A 21 -2.39 1.59 -12.06
C ARG A 21 -1.19 1.36 -12.96
N TRP A 22 -1.27 0.31 -13.76
CA TRP A 22 -0.25 -0.03 -14.74
C TRP A 22 -0.86 -0.89 -15.84
N TYR A 23 -0.16 -0.97 -16.96
CA TYR A 23 -0.53 -1.78 -18.11
C TYR A 23 0.58 -2.78 -18.40
N ALA A 24 0.22 -4.02 -18.70
CA ALA A 24 1.15 -5.04 -19.15
C ALA A 24 0.48 -5.95 -20.18
N ASN A 25 1.29 -6.55 -21.04
CA ASN A 25 0.81 -7.54 -22.01
C ASN A 25 0.48 -8.87 -21.30
N THR A 26 -0.36 -9.69 -21.94
CA THR A 26 -0.92 -10.93 -21.36
C THR A 26 0.12 -11.88 -20.78
N GLY A 27 1.32 -11.98 -21.39
CA GLY A 27 2.39 -12.85 -20.91
C GLY A 27 3.11 -12.38 -19.65
N GLU A 28 3.13 -11.07 -19.38
CA GLU A 28 3.84 -10.47 -18.24
C GLU A 28 2.90 -10.15 -17.07
N TYR A 29 1.60 -9.98 -17.34
CA TYR A 29 0.61 -9.57 -16.34
C TYR A 29 0.57 -10.48 -15.10
N GLY A 30 0.58 -11.80 -15.30
CA GLY A 30 0.51 -12.75 -14.19
C GLY A 30 1.70 -12.63 -13.22
N GLN A 31 2.90 -12.50 -13.76
CA GLN A 31 4.12 -12.36 -12.94
C GLN A 31 4.10 -11.04 -12.16
N LEU A 32 3.76 -9.93 -12.84
CA LEU A 32 3.68 -8.61 -12.22
C LEU A 32 2.60 -8.53 -11.14
N LEU A 33 1.47 -9.22 -11.33
CA LEU A 33 0.41 -9.28 -10.32
C LEU A 33 0.86 -10.03 -9.06
N HIS A 34 1.55 -11.17 -9.21
CA HIS A 34 2.08 -11.92 -8.07
C HIS A 34 3.14 -11.12 -7.30
N GLU A 35 3.97 -10.36 -8.00
CA GLU A 35 4.90 -9.41 -7.37
C GLU A 35 4.14 -8.34 -6.57
N ASP A 36 3.13 -7.69 -7.16
CA ASP A 36 2.32 -6.65 -6.50
C ASP A 36 1.66 -7.17 -5.21
N ILE A 37 1.12 -8.41 -5.22
CA ILE A 37 0.50 -9.02 -4.05
C ILE A 37 1.54 -9.23 -2.94
N LYS A 38 2.71 -9.79 -3.26
CA LYS A 38 3.80 -10.00 -2.30
C LYS A 38 4.29 -8.69 -1.69
N ILE A 39 4.45 -7.65 -2.51
CA ILE A 39 4.85 -6.31 -2.06
C ILE A 39 3.81 -5.74 -1.10
N ARG A 40 2.52 -5.84 -1.42
CA ARG A 40 1.44 -5.36 -0.55
C ARG A 40 1.40 -6.10 0.78
N GLU A 41 1.57 -7.42 0.78
CA GLU A 41 1.61 -8.22 2.01
C GLU A 41 2.82 -7.87 2.88
N TYR A 42 3.99 -7.75 2.26
CA TYR A 42 5.22 -7.38 2.94
C TYR A 42 5.10 -6.00 3.60
N LEU A 43 4.66 -4.99 2.85
CA LEU A 43 4.47 -3.63 3.35
C LEU A 43 3.42 -3.57 4.46
N LYS A 44 2.31 -4.31 4.34
CA LYS A 44 1.30 -4.37 5.40
C LYS A 44 1.80 -5.01 6.68
N LYS A 45 2.72 -5.99 6.60
CA LYS A 45 3.28 -6.67 7.78
C LYS A 45 4.30 -5.80 8.50
N GLU A 46 5.23 -5.21 7.76
CA GLU A 46 6.30 -4.37 8.34
C GLU A 46 5.75 -3.03 8.85
N LEU A 47 4.84 -2.41 8.11
CA LEU A 47 4.31 -1.08 8.42
C LEU A 47 3.06 -1.10 9.30
N LYS A 48 2.78 -2.20 10.03
CA LYS A 48 1.62 -2.28 10.95
C LYS A 48 1.60 -1.13 11.97
N GLN A 49 2.77 -0.72 12.46
CA GLN A 49 2.88 0.36 13.45
C GLN A 49 2.72 1.76 12.85
N ALA A 50 2.96 1.92 11.54
CA ALA A 50 2.91 3.21 10.85
C ALA A 50 1.49 3.62 10.43
N ALA A 51 0.48 2.75 10.65
CA ALA A 51 -0.92 2.97 10.30
C ALA A 51 -1.08 3.36 8.82
N VAL A 52 -0.86 2.37 7.95
CA VAL A 52 -0.97 2.52 6.50
C VAL A 52 -2.44 2.43 6.09
N SER A 53 -2.90 3.45 5.38
CA SER A 53 -4.27 3.52 4.83
C SER A 53 -4.35 2.85 3.46
N LYS A 54 -3.48 3.28 2.54
CA LYS A 54 -3.56 2.91 1.13
C LYS A 54 -2.17 2.73 0.53
N ILE A 55 -2.02 1.72 -0.31
CA ILE A 55 -0.81 1.49 -1.10
C ILE A 55 -1.20 1.57 -2.57
N VAL A 56 -0.64 2.55 -3.27
CA VAL A 56 -0.83 2.73 -4.71
C VAL A 56 0.42 2.29 -5.43
N ILE A 57 0.29 1.38 -6.40
CA ILE A 57 1.41 0.87 -7.20
C ILE A 57 1.22 1.32 -8.64
N GLU A 58 2.22 1.98 -9.19
CA GLU A 58 2.26 2.43 -10.57
C GLU A 58 3.54 1.90 -11.22
N ARG A 59 3.47 1.47 -12.48
CA ARG A 59 4.64 0.92 -13.20
C ARG A 59 4.92 1.65 -14.51
N PRO A 60 5.46 2.88 -14.51
CA PRO A 60 5.89 3.55 -15.73
C PRO A 60 7.18 2.93 -16.27
N HIS A 61 7.19 2.48 -17.54
CA HIS A 61 8.38 1.98 -18.25
C HIS A 61 9.28 1.03 -17.42
N LYS A 62 8.69 -0.03 -16.84
CA LYS A 62 9.37 -1.03 -15.99
C LYS A 62 9.96 -0.50 -14.67
N LYS A 63 9.71 0.75 -14.28
CA LYS A 63 10.03 1.25 -12.93
C LYS A 63 8.83 1.07 -12.03
N CYS A 64 9.02 0.59 -10.80
CA CYS A 64 7.93 0.40 -9.84
C CYS A 64 7.84 1.60 -8.91
N ARG A 65 6.82 2.45 -9.08
CA ARG A 65 6.52 3.56 -8.19
C ARG A 65 5.47 3.11 -7.16
N ILE A 66 5.88 3.05 -5.91
CA ILE A 66 5.02 2.66 -4.79
C ILE A 66 4.74 3.91 -3.97
N THR A 67 3.48 4.33 -3.93
CA THR A 67 3.02 5.45 -3.10
C THR A 67 2.28 4.91 -1.89
N ILE A 68 2.81 5.19 -0.70
CA ILE A 68 2.25 4.74 0.57
C ILE A 68 1.55 5.92 1.23
N HIS A 69 0.25 5.78 1.48
CA HIS A 69 -0.53 6.72 2.27
C HIS A 69 -0.53 6.26 3.72
N ALA A 70 0.03 7.07 4.61
CA ALA A 70 0.16 6.75 6.02
C ALA A 70 -0.29 7.90 6.91
N ALA A 71 -0.84 7.57 8.08
CA ALA A 71 -1.16 8.57 9.10
C ALA A 71 0.09 9.09 9.82
N ARG A 72 1.13 8.26 9.93
CA ARG A 72 2.38 8.60 10.61
C ARG A 72 3.57 8.40 9.68
N PRO A 73 3.85 9.34 8.76
CA PRO A 73 4.96 9.20 7.81
C PRO A 73 6.34 9.14 8.50
N GLY A 74 6.49 9.80 9.66
CA GLY A 74 7.77 9.83 10.39
C GLY A 74 8.28 8.45 10.84
N LEU A 75 7.36 7.51 11.16
CA LEU A 75 7.72 6.14 11.51
C LEU A 75 8.24 5.34 10.30
N ILE A 76 7.82 5.70 9.08
CA ILE A 76 8.23 5.01 7.84
C ILE A 76 9.61 5.50 7.39
N ILE A 77 9.91 6.78 7.60
CA ILE A 77 11.20 7.38 7.25
C ILE A 77 12.29 6.92 8.24
N GLY A 78 11.94 6.81 9.53
CA GLY A 78 12.86 6.42 10.59
C GLY A 78 13.87 7.52 10.94
N LYS A 79 14.83 7.21 11.82
CA LYS A 79 15.90 8.16 12.20
C LYS A 79 16.86 8.35 11.02
N LYS A 80 16.98 9.60 10.53
CA LYS A 80 17.85 9.99 9.39
C LYS A 80 17.57 9.25 8.06
N GLY A 81 16.37 8.71 7.85
CA GLY A 81 16.04 8.00 6.60
C GLY A 81 16.58 6.56 6.51
N ALA A 82 17.07 5.98 7.60
CA ALA A 82 17.63 4.63 7.57
C ALA A 82 16.60 3.55 7.21
N ASP A 83 15.34 3.72 7.60
CA ASP A 83 14.31 2.68 7.39
C ASP A 83 13.72 2.73 5.98
N ILE A 84 13.63 3.91 5.35
CA ILE A 84 13.23 4.01 3.94
C ILE A 84 14.27 3.35 3.02
N GLU A 85 15.55 3.45 3.34
CA GLU A 85 16.62 2.85 2.55
C GLU A 85 16.64 1.32 2.67
N LYS A 86 16.42 0.79 3.88
CA LYS A 86 16.21 -0.66 4.09
C LYS A 86 15.00 -1.18 3.33
N LEU A 87 13.86 -0.48 3.37
CA LEU A 87 12.65 -0.85 2.64
C LEU A 87 12.91 -0.84 1.13
N ARG A 88 13.59 0.18 0.62
CA ARG A 88 13.97 0.26 -0.80
C ARG A 88 14.84 -0.92 -1.21
N ARG A 89 15.83 -1.29 -0.41
CA ARG A 89 16.72 -2.44 -0.70
C ARG A 89 15.94 -3.75 -0.75
N LYS A 90 15.11 -4.03 0.26
CA LYS A 90 14.27 -5.24 0.30
C LYS A 90 13.25 -5.30 -0.85
N LEU A 91 12.64 -4.16 -1.20
CA LEU A 91 11.73 -4.09 -2.36
C LEU A 91 12.44 -4.29 -3.69
N THR A 92 13.70 -3.85 -3.80
CA THR A 92 14.54 -4.09 -4.98
C THR A 92 15.05 -5.54 -5.04
N GLU A 93 15.22 -6.22 -3.91
CA GLU A 93 15.51 -7.66 -3.91
C GLU A 93 14.29 -8.49 -4.36
N MET A 94 13.09 -8.07 -3.94
CA MET A 94 11.84 -8.74 -4.32
C MET A 94 11.39 -8.41 -5.75
N THR A 95 11.78 -7.26 -6.28
CA THR A 95 11.37 -6.78 -7.59
C THR A 95 12.61 -6.60 -8.46
N LYS A 96 12.70 -7.26 -9.63
CA LYS A 96 13.85 -7.10 -10.55
C LYS A 96 13.99 -5.70 -11.19
N SER A 97 13.21 -4.72 -10.74
CA SER A 97 13.12 -3.38 -11.32
C SER A 97 13.45 -2.29 -10.30
N GLU A 98 13.84 -1.12 -10.80
CA GLU A 98 14.07 0.05 -9.94
C GLU A 98 12.78 0.44 -9.22
N THR A 99 12.85 0.44 -7.88
CA THR A 99 11.74 0.84 -7.02
C THR A 99 11.91 2.27 -6.54
N HIS A 100 10.85 3.07 -6.73
CA HIS A 100 10.71 4.41 -6.20
C HIS A 100 9.62 4.42 -5.14
N LEU A 101 9.98 4.80 -3.92
CA LEU A 101 9.05 4.95 -2.81
C LEU A 101 8.62 6.42 -2.69
N ASN A 102 7.32 6.64 -2.64
CA ASN A 102 6.73 7.92 -2.32
C ASN A 102 5.87 7.77 -1.06
N ILE A 103 5.98 8.71 -0.13
CA ILE A 103 5.24 8.69 1.14
C ILE A 103 4.33 9.91 1.15
N VAL A 104 3.03 9.65 1.28
CA VAL A 104 2.00 10.69 1.33
C VAL A 104 1.34 10.65 2.70
N GLU A 105 1.30 11.81 3.35
CA GLU A 105 0.66 11.97 4.65
C GLU A 105 -0.87 12.04 4.51
N VAL A 106 -1.57 11.29 5.35
CA VAL A 106 -3.02 11.39 5.50
C VAL A 106 -3.33 12.46 6.54
N ARG A 107 -3.76 13.65 6.08
CA ARG A 107 -4.03 14.81 6.95
C ARG A 107 -5.11 14.59 8.01
N LYS A 108 -6.13 13.78 7.72
CA LYS A 108 -7.27 13.51 8.61
C LYS A 108 -7.47 11.99 8.77
N PRO A 109 -6.77 11.35 9.72
CA PRO A 109 -6.85 9.90 9.89
C PRO A 109 -8.23 9.40 10.34
N GLU A 110 -9.01 10.26 11.00
CA GLU A 110 -10.35 9.93 11.52
C GLU A 110 -11.41 9.72 10.42
N ILE A 111 -11.18 10.28 9.22
CA ILE A 111 -12.10 10.13 8.08
C ILE A 111 -11.74 8.88 7.27
N ASP A 112 -10.57 8.28 7.52
CA ASP A 112 -10.13 7.10 6.79
C ASP A 112 -10.67 5.82 7.43
N ALA A 113 -11.56 5.15 6.70
CA ALA A 113 -12.18 3.91 7.15
C ALA A 113 -11.17 2.82 7.54
N THR A 114 -10.02 2.73 6.86
CA THR A 114 -9.02 1.69 7.15
C THR A 114 -8.27 1.96 8.45
N LEU A 115 -7.96 3.22 8.73
CA LEU A 115 -7.25 3.63 9.94
C LEU A 115 -8.16 3.51 11.17
N VAL A 116 -9.42 3.92 11.04
CA VAL A 116 -10.43 3.75 12.09
C VAL A 116 -10.64 2.27 12.40
N ALA A 117 -10.77 1.42 11.38
CA ALA A 117 -10.93 -0.03 11.57
C ALA A 117 -9.71 -0.66 12.26
N GLN A 118 -8.49 -0.28 11.88
CA GLN A 118 -7.27 -0.74 12.55
C GLN A 118 -7.21 -0.28 14.01
N SER A 119 -7.62 0.95 14.30
CA SER A 119 -7.64 1.45 15.68
C SER A 119 -8.61 0.67 16.56
N ILE A 120 -9.79 0.32 16.04
CA ILE A 120 -10.78 -0.49 16.77
C ILE A 120 -10.23 -1.90 17.00
N ALA A 121 -9.63 -2.52 15.98
CA ALA A 121 -9.03 -3.84 16.11
C ALA A 121 -7.93 -3.88 17.18
N GLN A 122 -7.04 -2.89 17.20
CA GLN A 122 -5.98 -2.79 18.22
C GLN A 122 -6.53 -2.58 19.63
N GLN A 123 -7.64 -1.86 19.79
CA GLN A 123 -8.29 -1.69 21.09
C GLN A 123 -8.89 -3.01 21.60
N LEU A 124 -9.43 -3.84 20.71
CA LEU A 124 -9.96 -5.16 21.05
C LEU A 124 -8.86 -6.15 21.41
N GLU A 125 -7.72 -6.12 20.70
CA GLU A 125 -6.56 -6.98 20.98
C GLU A 125 -5.84 -6.66 22.30
N ARG A 126 -6.03 -5.45 22.85
CA ARG A 126 -5.38 -4.98 24.09
C ARG A 126 -6.21 -5.24 25.35
N ARG A 127 -7.31 -5.98 25.25
CA ARG A 127 -8.07 -6.49 26.39
C ARG A 127 -7.60 -7.88 26.78
#